data_AF-A0A3P6SHN7-F1
#
_entry.id   AF-A0A3P6SHN7-F1
#
_cell.length_a   1.000
_cell.length_b   1.000
_cell.length_c   1.000
_cell.angle_alpha   90.00
_cell.angle_beta   90.00
_cell.angle_gamma   90.00
#
_symmetry.space_group_name_H-M   'P 1'
#
loop_
_entity.id
_entity.type
_entity.pdbx_description
1 polymer ?
#
loop_
_entity_poly.entity_id
_entity_poly.type
_entity_poly.pdbx_seq_one_letter_code
_entity_poly.pdbx_strand_id
1 'polypeptide(L)' 'MPQNDYMDLHRKRHGRRLDYEERQYVHVYFFAFWRKKEARAGHARSQMAKKLRGQKAKLYHKKRYSEK' A
#
# COMPACT_ATOMS: atom_id res chain seq x y z
N MET A 1 -10.29 -13.51 -22.17
CA MET A 1 -10.67 -12.93 -20.87
C MET A 1 -10.96 -14.08 -19.92
N PRO A 2 -10.42 -14.11 -18.69
CA PRO A 2 -10.84 -15.13 -17.73
C PRO A 2 -12.30 -14.87 -17.37
N GLN A 3 -13.17 -15.81 -17.72
CA GLN A 3 -14.61 -15.72 -17.52
C GLN A 3 -14.94 -16.16 -16.08
N ASN A 4 -15.64 -15.30 -15.32
CA ASN A 4 -16.21 -15.55 -13.99
C ASN A 4 -15.24 -15.54 -12.77
N ASP A 5 -15.82 -15.54 -11.56
CA ASP A 5 -15.18 -15.52 -10.23
C ASP A 5 -14.41 -16.82 -9.89
N TYR A 6 -13.53 -17.27 -10.79
CA TYR A 6 -12.73 -18.48 -10.65
C TYR A 6 -11.89 -18.47 -9.36
N MET A 7 -11.36 -17.31 -8.98
CA MET A 7 -10.58 -17.16 -7.75
C MET A 7 -11.43 -17.42 -6.49
N ASP A 8 -12.70 -17.05 -6.48
CA ASP A 8 -13.59 -17.31 -5.34
C ASP A 8 -14.09 -18.75 -5.31
N LEU A 9 -14.35 -19.36 -6.47
CA LEU A 9 -14.67 -20.78 -6.57
C LEU A 9 -13.51 -21.66 -6.09
N HIS A 10 -12.28 -21.33 -6.47
CA HIS A 10 -11.09 -22.06 -6.02
C HIS A 10 -10.91 -21.96 -4.51
N ARG A 11 -11.14 -20.77 -3.93
CA ARG A 11 -11.11 -20.55 -2.48
C ARG A 11 -12.17 -21.34 -1.73
N LYS A 12 -13.39 -21.44 -2.25
CA LYS A 12 -14.47 -22.21 -1.62
C LYS A 12 -14.21 -23.72 -1.66
N ARG A 13 -13.57 -24.23 -2.72
CA ARG A 13 -13.28 -25.66 -2.90
C ARG A 13 -12.04 -26.13 -2.13
N HIS A 14 -10.95 -25.36 -2.17
CA HIS A 14 -9.65 -25.77 -1.63
C HIS A 14 -9.24 -24.98 -0.38
N GLY A 15 -10.09 -24.08 0.09
CA GLY A 15 -9.81 -23.23 1.25
C GLY A 15 -8.76 -22.16 0.99
N ARG A 16 -8.20 -21.61 2.08
CA ARG A 16 -7.03 -20.73 2.07
C ARG A 16 -5.80 -21.53 2.52
N ARG A 17 -4.60 -20.96 2.34
CA ARG A 17 -3.38 -21.53 2.94
C ARG A 17 -3.53 -21.59 4.47
N LEU A 18 -2.96 -22.62 5.09
CA LEU A 18 -3.06 -22.86 6.53
C LEU A 18 -2.52 -21.67 7.36
N ASP A 19 -1.44 -21.03 6.90
CA ASP A 19 -0.86 -19.84 7.56
C ASP A 19 -1.60 -18.53 7.27
N TYR A 20 -2.76 -18.58 6.61
CA TYR A 20 -3.48 -17.37 6.19
C TYR A 20 -3.92 -16.55 7.40
N GLU A 21 -4.41 -17.19 8.47
CA GLU A 21 -4.90 -16.53 9.67
C GLU A 21 -3.76 -15.92 10.49
N GLU A 22 -2.63 -16.60 10.63
CA GLU A 22 -1.43 -16.02 11.26
C GLU A 22 -0.92 -14.82 10.48
N ARG A 23 -0.94 -14.88 9.14
CA ARG A 23 -0.67 -13.71 8.28
C ARG A 23 -1.73 -12.62 8.41
N GLN A 24 -2.99 -12.95 8.75
CA GLN A 24 -4.01 -11.96 9.10
C GLN A 24 -3.73 -11.31 10.46
N TYR A 25 -3.21 -12.03 11.45
CA TYR A 25 -2.73 -11.41 12.70
C TYR A 25 -1.51 -10.53 12.46
N VAL A 26 -0.55 -10.98 11.64
CA VAL A 26 0.51 -10.10 11.12
C VAL A 26 -0.10 -8.94 10.36
N HIS A 27 -1.24 -9.11 9.67
CA HIS A 27 -1.97 -8.03 9.01
C HIS A 27 -2.61 -7.05 10.01
N VAL A 28 -2.96 -7.45 11.23
CA VAL A 28 -3.39 -6.53 12.31
C VAL A 28 -2.20 -5.69 12.79
N TYR A 29 -1.04 -6.31 13.03
CA TYR A 29 0.21 -5.58 13.35
C TYR A 29 0.67 -4.70 12.18
N PHE A 30 0.48 -5.18 10.95
CA PHE A 30 0.66 -4.41 9.73
C PHE A 30 -0.30 -3.23 9.74
N PHE A 31 -1.58 -3.39 10.06
CA PHE A 31 -2.54 -2.28 10.13
C PHE A 31 -2.09 -1.21 11.13
N ALA A 32 -1.56 -1.61 12.30
CA ALA A 32 -0.97 -0.68 13.26
C ALA A 32 0.29 0.01 12.71
N PHE A 33 1.15 -0.71 12.00
CA PHE A 33 2.31 -0.15 11.30
C PHE A 33 1.91 0.79 10.16
N TRP A 34 0.89 0.46 9.38
CA TRP A 34 0.35 1.25 8.28
C TRP A 34 -0.30 2.52 8.79
N ARG A 35 -1.06 2.46 9.88
CA ARG A 35 -1.58 3.65 10.56
C ARG A 35 -0.44 4.59 11.00
N LYS A 36 0.62 4.05 11.61
CA LYS A 36 1.81 4.82 11.97
C LYS A 36 2.54 5.37 10.74
N LYS A 37 2.57 4.63 9.64
CA LYS A 37 3.20 5.04 8.37
C LYS A 37 2.41 6.16 7.69
N GLU A 38 1.09 6.06 7.67
CA GLU A 38 0.17 7.11 7.19
C GLU A 38 0.28 8.37 8.04
N ALA A 39 0.30 8.24 9.36
CA ALA A 39 0.55 9.36 10.27
C ALA A 39 1.90 10.06 9.98
N ARG A 40 2.96 9.28 9.67
CA ARG A 40 4.28 9.81 9.29
C ARG A 40 4.35 10.30 7.84
N ALA A 41 3.36 10.01 7.00
CA ALA A 41 3.42 10.34 5.58
C ALA A 41 3.50 11.85 5.34
N GLY A 42 2.86 12.68 6.19
CA GLY A 42 2.99 14.14 6.12
C GLY A 42 4.43 14.61 6.31
N HIS A 43 5.11 14.13 7.36
CA HIS A 43 6.52 14.44 7.62
C HIS A 43 7.43 13.91 6.51
N ALA A 44 7.22 12.68 6.06
CA ALA A 44 8.01 12.08 4.99
C ALA A 44 7.89 12.85 3.66
N ARG A 45 6.67 13.28 3.30
CA ARG A 45 6.43 14.10 2.09
C ARG A 45 7.13 15.46 2.15
N SER A 46 7.10 16.11 3.31
CA SER A 46 7.80 17.38 3.54
C SER A 46 9.33 17.22 3.45
N GLN A 47 9.86 16.13 4.02
CA GLN A 47 11.28 15.80 3.91
C GLN A 47 11.71 15.51 2.47
N MET A 48 10.92 14.75 1.71
CA MET A 48 11.19 14.47 0.30
C MET A 48 11.18 15.75 -0.55
N ALA A 49 10.25 16.66 -0.31
CA ALA A 49 10.21 17.95 -1.02
C ALA A 49 11.48 18.79 -0.79
N LYS A 50 12.02 18.79 0.43
CA LYS A 50 13.24 19.54 0.79
C LYS A 50 14.52 18.89 0.25
N LYS A 51 14.56 17.55 0.18
CA LYS A 51 15.76 16.78 -0.17
C LYS A 51 15.90 16.52 -1.68
N LEU A 52 14.80 16.37 -2.41
CA LEU A 52 14.84 16.12 -3.85
C LEU A 52 15.41 17.32 -4.60
N ARG A 53 16.32 17.07 -5.54
CA ARG A 53 16.99 18.10 -6.36
C ARG A 53 16.81 17.78 -7.85
N GLY A 54 16.98 18.79 -8.70
CA GLY A 54 16.97 18.63 -10.16
C GLY A 54 15.64 18.13 -10.74
N GLN A 55 15.70 17.29 -11.78
CA GLN A 55 14.51 16.82 -12.51
C GLN A 55 13.54 16.00 -11.65
N LYS A 56 14.07 15.23 -10.69
CA LYS A 56 13.24 14.43 -9.77
C LYS A 56 12.35 15.31 -8.89
N ALA A 57 12.85 16.48 -8.46
CA ALA A 57 12.06 17.45 -7.71
C ALA A 57 10.91 18.02 -8.58
N LYS A 58 11.21 18.39 -9.84
CA LYS A 58 10.19 18.91 -10.77
C LYS A 58 9.05 17.92 -10.99
N LEU A 59 9.39 16.64 -11.22
CA LEU A 59 8.40 15.57 -11.37
C LEU A 59 7.57 15.36 -10.10
N TYR A 60 8.22 15.37 -8.92
CA TYR A 60 7.53 15.22 -7.65
C TYR A 60 6.54 16.36 -7.38
N HIS A 61 6.93 17.61 -7.63
CA HIS A 61 6.03 18.76 -7.48
C HIS A 61 4.88 18.74 -8.48
N LYS A 62 5.12 18.32 -9.73
CA LYS A 62 4.06 18.14 -10.74
C LYS A 62 3.03 17.10 -10.29
N LYS A 63 3.46 15.94 -9.80
CA LYS A 63 2.56 14.91 -9.25
C LYS A 63 1.77 15.44 -8.04
N ARG A 64 2.41 16.20 -7.15
CA ARG A 64 1.74 16.79 -5.99
C ARG A 64 0.71 17.87 -6.36
N TYR A 65 0.90 18.57 -7.47
CA TYR A 65 -0.07 19.53 -7.97
C TYR A 65 -1.32 18.83 -8.51
N SER A 66 -1.17 17.69 -9.19
CA SER A 66 -2.32 16.89 -9.66
C SER A 66 -3.05 16.10 -8.57
N GLU A 67 -2.38 15.81 -7.45
CA GLU A 67 -2.96 15.11 -6.29
C GLU A 67 -3.69 16.04 -5.31
N LYS A 68 -3.52 17.36 -5.45
CA LYS A 68 -4.20 18.37 -4.65
C LYS A 68 -5.57 18.67 -5.25
#